data_AF-A0A0A2VCC0-F1
#
_entry.id   AF-A0A0A2VCC0-F1
#
_cell.length_a   1.000
_cell.length_b   1.000
_cell.length_c   1.000
_cell.angle_alpha   90.00
_cell.angle_beta   90.00
_cell.angle_gamma   90.00
#
_symmetry.space_group_name_H-M   'P 1'
#
loop_
_entity.id
_entity.type
_entity.pdbx_description
1 polymer ?
#
loop_
_entity_poly.entity_id
_entity_poly.type
_entity_poly.pdbx_seq_one_letter_code
_entity_poly.pdbx_strand_id
1 'polypeptide(L)'
;MKFLKKWLRLELIVIVVIGLAALGGQYMNAYYEDKEEMETFLDEYYNQVLLTSSSASYVLANTDDPEQLEKGIDELAKRIDKLDTLLSTGHTYVDDHISVKGFAESVELQEIENSTPSESQLNNIENLKKAMDHIAGELRSDDPARDNKTVSVETFNDILSEGIDYLL
;
A
#
# COMPACT_ATOMS: atom_id res chain seq x y z
N MET A 1 -13.80 19.99 60.25
CA MET A 1 -14.21 20.33 58.86
C MET A 1 -13.05 20.53 57.87
N LYS A 2 -11.92 21.19 58.23
CA LYS A 2 -10.77 21.39 57.31
C LYS A 2 -10.04 20.09 56.90
N PHE A 3 -9.93 19.10 57.80
CA PHE A 3 -9.30 17.81 57.51
C PHE A 3 -10.11 16.97 56.51
N LEU A 4 -11.44 16.88 56.67
CA LEU A 4 -12.31 16.14 55.75
C LEU A 4 -12.20 16.64 54.30
N LYS A 5 -12.13 17.97 54.10
CA LYS A 5 -11.92 18.58 52.77
C LYS A 5 -10.56 18.26 52.16
N LYS A 6 -9.52 18.00 52.95
CA LYS A 6 -8.19 17.60 52.45
C LYS A 6 -8.19 16.16 51.96
N TRP A 7 -8.79 15.25 52.73
CA TRP A 7 -8.90 13.83 52.34
C TRP A 7 -9.75 13.65 51.08
N LEU A 8 -10.89 14.35 51.00
CA LEU A 8 -11.76 14.29 49.82
C LEU A 8 -11.08 14.81 48.55
N ARG A 9 -10.22 15.84 48.68
CA ARG A 9 -9.42 16.35 47.56
C ARG A 9 -8.33 15.37 47.14
N LEU A 10 -7.71 14.69 48.11
CA LEU A 10 -6.66 13.71 47.84
C LEU A 10 -7.22 12.49 47.12
N GLU A 11 -8.38 11.98 47.56
CA GLU A 11 -9.10 10.88 46.91
C GLU A 11 -9.51 11.24 45.48
N LEU A 12 -10.02 12.46 45.26
CA LEU A 12 -10.34 12.96 43.91
C LEU A 12 -9.11 13.01 43.00
N ILE A 13 -7.96 13.48 43.50
CA ILE A 13 -6.71 13.52 42.73
C ILE A 13 -6.27 12.10 42.37
N VAL A 14 -6.33 11.15 43.31
CA VAL A 14 -5.97 9.75 43.06
C VAL A 14 -6.88 9.14 41.98
N ILE A 15 -8.19 9.37 42.03
CA ILE A 15 -9.13 8.88 41.02
C ILE A 15 -8.81 9.47 39.64
N VAL A 16 -8.52 10.77 39.56
CA VAL A 16 -8.16 11.43 38.29
C VAL A 16 -6.86 10.87 37.73
N VAL A 17 -5.83 10.66 38.57
CA VAL A 17 -4.54 10.09 38.14
C VAL A 17 -4.71 8.67 37.62
N ILE A 18 -5.49 7.83 38.31
CA ILE A 18 -5.78 6.46 37.86
C ILE A 18 -6.56 6.48 36.54
N GLY A 19 -7.56 7.35 36.42
CA GLY A 19 -8.33 7.50 35.19
C GLY A 19 -7.48 7.94 33.99
N LEU A 20 -6.58 8.92 34.19
CA LEU A 20 -5.65 9.37 33.14
C LEU A 20 -4.64 8.28 32.75
N ALA A 21 -4.15 7.50 33.71
CA ALA A 21 -3.25 6.39 33.42
C ALA A 21 -3.94 5.28 32.61
N ALA A 22 -5.20 4.95 32.94
CA ALA A 22 -5.99 3.98 32.21
C ALA A 22 -6.30 4.44 30.77
N LEU A 23 -6.76 5.68 30.61
CA LEU A 23 -7.04 6.27 29.30
C LEU A 23 -5.77 6.40 28.44
N GLY A 24 -4.65 6.81 29.04
CA GLY A 24 -3.36 6.87 28.37
C GLY A 24 -2.88 5.48 27.90
N GLY A 25 -3.05 4.45 28.73
CA GLY A 25 -2.72 3.07 28.34
C GLY A 25 -3.57 2.56 27.17
N GLN A 26 -4.88 2.81 27.19
CA GLN A 26 -5.76 2.43 26.07
C GLN A 26 -5.40 3.14 24.77
N TYR A 27 -5.10 4.45 24.84
CA TYR A 27 -4.70 5.23 23.67
C TYR A 27 -3.36 4.74 23.09
N MET A 28 -2.38 4.43 23.94
CA MET A 28 -1.10 3.89 23.50
C MET A 28 -1.26 2.52 22.83
N ASN A 29 -2.08 1.63 23.39
CA ASN A 29 -2.32 0.31 22.78
C ASN A 29 -2.98 0.45 21.40
N ALA A 30 -4.03 1.27 21.28
CA ALA A 30 -4.69 1.51 20.00
C ALA A 30 -3.73 2.12 18.97
N TYR A 31 -2.82 3.00 19.40
CA TYR A 31 -1.79 3.57 18.52
C TYR A 31 -0.77 2.52 18.05
N TYR A 32 -0.34 1.60 18.92
CA TYR A 32 0.59 0.55 18.52
C TYR A 32 -0.07 -0.49 17.62
N GLU A 33 -1.33 -0.85 17.89
CA GLU A 33 -2.12 -1.76 17.04
C GLU A 33 -2.29 -1.18 15.63
N ASP A 34 -2.74 0.08 15.51
CA ASP A 34 -2.89 0.74 14.21
C ASP A 34 -1.56 0.87 13.44
N LYS A 35 -0.46 1.12 14.17
CA LYS A 35 0.87 1.17 13.57
C LYS A 35 1.31 -0.20 13.04
N GLU A 36 1.11 -1.28 13.79
CA GLU A 36 1.47 -2.64 13.38
C GLU A 36 0.62 -3.11 12.18
N GLU A 37 -0.67 -2.75 12.16
CA GLU A 37 -1.56 -3.01 11.02
C GLU A 37 -1.09 -2.26 9.77
N MET A 38 -0.71 -0.98 9.88
CA MET A 38 -0.16 -0.21 8.78
C MET A 38 1.18 -0.77 8.26
N GLU A 39 2.10 -1.16 9.16
CA GLU A 39 3.38 -1.77 8.76
C GLU A 39 3.15 -3.09 8.01
N THR A 40 2.23 -3.92 8.49
CA THR A 40 1.85 -5.19 7.83
C THR A 40 1.26 -4.94 6.44
N PHE A 41 0.35 -3.97 6.34
CA PHE A 41 -0.25 -3.57 5.07
C PHE A 41 0.80 -3.07 4.07
N LEU A 42 1.71 -2.19 4.50
CA LEU A 42 2.79 -1.67 3.66
C LEU A 42 3.73 -2.77 3.16
N ASP A 43 4.07 -3.74 4.01
CA ASP A 43 4.91 -4.88 3.61
C ASP A 43 4.21 -5.77 2.58
N GLU A 44 2.93 -6.07 2.78
CA GLU A 44 2.15 -6.86 1.82
C GLU A 44 1.98 -6.13 0.50
N TYR A 45 1.67 -4.83 0.55
CA TYR A 45 1.54 -3.97 -0.63
C TYR A 45 2.86 -3.89 -1.41
N TYR A 46 3.98 -3.60 -0.73
CA TYR A 46 5.31 -3.56 -1.34
C TYR A 46 5.67 -4.87 -2.04
N ASN A 47 5.37 -6.01 -1.40
CA ASN A 47 5.61 -7.32 -2.02
C ASN A 47 4.77 -7.52 -3.29
N GLN A 48 3.50 -7.10 -3.31
CA GLN A 48 2.69 -7.16 -4.54
C GLN A 48 3.19 -6.21 -5.62
N VAL A 49 3.67 -5.01 -5.27
CA VAL A 49 4.30 -4.08 -6.21
C VAL A 49 5.48 -4.74 -6.91
N LEU A 50 6.39 -5.38 -6.16
CA LEU A 50 7.54 -6.09 -6.73
C LEU A 50 7.12 -7.24 -7.64
N LEU A 51 6.12 -8.03 -7.24
CA LEU A 51 5.62 -9.14 -8.06
C LEU A 51 4.95 -8.63 -9.35
N THR A 52 4.24 -7.51 -9.28
CA THR A 52 3.61 -6.86 -10.44
C THR A 52 4.66 -6.32 -11.41
N SER A 53 5.69 -5.61 -10.91
CA SER A 53 6.82 -5.14 -11.73
C SER A 53 7.55 -6.31 -12.40
N SER A 54 7.79 -7.40 -11.66
CA SER A 54 8.44 -8.60 -12.21
C SER A 54 7.59 -9.25 -13.30
N SER A 55 6.27 -9.35 -13.11
CA SER A 55 5.35 -9.88 -14.12
C SER A 55 5.29 -9.00 -15.37
N ALA A 56 5.28 -7.68 -15.21
CA ALA A 56 5.34 -6.74 -16.34
C ALA A 56 6.67 -6.88 -17.11
N SER A 57 7.79 -6.99 -16.39
CA SER A 57 9.11 -7.25 -16.99
C SER A 57 9.14 -8.55 -17.78
N TYR A 58 8.51 -9.59 -17.25
CA TYR A 58 8.40 -10.88 -17.91
C TYR A 58 7.61 -10.80 -19.22
N VAL A 59 6.48 -10.09 -19.24
CA VAL A 59 5.71 -9.87 -20.48
C VAL A 59 6.55 -9.14 -21.52
N LEU A 60 7.19 -8.03 -21.14
CA LEU A 60 8.02 -7.22 -22.03
C LEU A 60 9.23 -7.98 -22.59
N ALA A 61 9.74 -8.98 -21.87
CA ALA A 61 10.89 -9.80 -22.29
C ALA A 61 10.52 -10.98 -23.21
N ASN A 62 9.25 -11.39 -23.23
CA ASN A 62 8.80 -12.61 -23.93
C ASN A 62 7.79 -12.31 -25.04
N THR A 63 7.84 -11.12 -25.66
CA THR A 63 6.91 -10.73 -26.73
C THR A 63 6.97 -11.62 -27.97
N ASP A 64 8.08 -12.32 -28.18
CA ASP A 64 8.31 -13.20 -29.35
C ASP A 64 7.86 -14.65 -29.13
N ASP A 65 7.46 -15.03 -27.91
CA ASP A 65 6.98 -16.38 -27.57
C ASP A 65 5.50 -16.33 -27.15
N PRO A 66 4.56 -16.67 -28.06
CA PRO A 66 3.13 -16.60 -27.79
C PRO A 66 2.65 -17.30 -26.53
N GLU A 67 3.21 -18.47 -26.20
CA GLU A 67 2.76 -19.27 -25.05
C GLU A 67 3.22 -18.64 -23.74
N GLN A 68 4.45 -18.14 -23.70
CA GLN A 68 4.98 -17.44 -22.53
C GLN A 68 4.33 -16.08 -22.36
N LEU A 69 4.06 -15.38 -23.46
CA LEU A 69 3.38 -14.10 -23.49
C LEU A 69 1.97 -14.19 -22.91
N GLU A 70 1.16 -15.15 -23.36
CA GLU A 70 -0.20 -15.37 -22.85
C GLU A 70 -0.18 -15.66 -21.35
N LYS A 71 0.69 -16.58 -20.90
CA LYS A 71 0.87 -16.85 -19.46
C LYS A 71 1.33 -15.64 -18.67
N GLY A 72 2.21 -14.83 -19.25
CA GLY A 72 2.74 -13.61 -18.62
C GLY A 72 1.66 -12.55 -18.44
N ILE A 73 0.80 -12.37 -19.45
CA ILE A 73 -0.32 -11.42 -19.41
C ILE A 73 -1.40 -11.89 -18.42
N ASP A 74 -1.74 -13.18 -18.42
CA ASP A 74 -2.64 -13.78 -17.43
C ASP A 74 -2.14 -13.60 -16.00
N GLU A 75 -0.84 -13.80 -15.79
CA GLU A 75 -0.24 -13.60 -14.48
C GLU A 75 -0.23 -12.11 -14.10
N LEU A 76 0.13 -11.23 -15.04
CA LEU A 76 0.12 -9.79 -14.82
C LEU A 76 -1.27 -9.28 -14.42
N ALA A 77 -2.32 -9.71 -15.11
CA ALA A 77 -3.70 -9.37 -14.77
C ALA A 77 -4.05 -9.78 -13.33
N LYS A 78 -3.72 -11.01 -12.93
CA LYS A 78 -3.95 -11.48 -11.54
C LYS A 78 -3.17 -10.68 -10.51
N ARG A 79 -1.99 -10.14 -10.87
CA ARG A 79 -1.20 -9.30 -9.97
C ARG A 79 -1.82 -7.92 -9.80
N ILE A 80 -2.27 -7.30 -10.89
CA ILE A 80 -3.00 -6.03 -10.86
C ILE A 80 -4.28 -6.17 -10.01
N ASP A 81 -5.08 -7.22 -10.22
CA ASP A 81 -6.30 -7.46 -9.43
C ASP A 81 -6.02 -7.58 -7.92
N LYS A 82 -4.91 -8.25 -7.55
CA LYS A 82 -4.50 -8.37 -6.14
C LYS A 82 -4.05 -7.05 -5.56
N LEU A 83 -3.32 -6.24 -6.33
CA LEU A 83 -2.87 -4.91 -5.93
C LEU A 83 -4.09 -4.01 -5.65
N ASP A 84 -5.08 -4.01 -6.53
CA ASP A 84 -6.31 -3.24 -6.37
C ASP A 84 -7.15 -3.74 -5.20
N THR A 85 -7.24 -5.06 -5.02
CA THR A 85 -7.90 -5.65 -3.84
C THR A 85 -7.23 -5.18 -2.56
N LEU A 86 -5.89 -5.17 -2.50
CA LEU A 86 -5.15 -4.68 -1.32
C LEU A 86 -5.45 -3.21 -1.06
N LEU A 87 -5.40 -2.35 -2.08
CA LEU A 87 -5.73 -0.93 -1.94
C LEU A 87 -7.15 -0.71 -1.44
N SER A 88 -8.12 -1.46 -1.97
CA SER A 88 -9.52 -1.37 -1.54
C SER A 88 -9.71 -1.86 -0.10
N THR A 89 -9.04 -2.95 0.31
CA THR A 89 -9.11 -3.44 1.69
C THR A 89 -8.40 -2.50 2.67
N GLY A 90 -7.31 -1.88 2.25
CA GLY A 90 -6.54 -0.87 2.99
C GLY A 90 -7.16 0.53 3.01
N HIS A 91 -8.48 0.66 2.80
CA HIS A 91 -9.21 1.93 2.75
C HIS A 91 -9.00 2.86 3.96
N THR A 92 -8.59 2.34 5.12
CA THR A 92 -8.22 3.17 6.28
C THR A 92 -6.91 3.96 6.07
N TYR A 93 -6.08 3.50 5.13
CA TYR A 93 -4.73 4.01 4.84
C TYR A 93 -4.56 4.55 3.41
N VAL A 94 -5.57 4.37 2.55
CA VAL A 94 -5.55 4.79 1.14
C VAL A 94 -6.63 5.84 0.93
N ASP A 95 -6.27 6.95 0.29
CA ASP A 95 -7.21 7.99 -0.09
C ASP A 95 -8.26 7.45 -1.07
N ASP A 96 -9.54 7.77 -0.83
CA ASP A 96 -10.68 7.29 -1.61
C ASP A 96 -10.51 7.51 -3.13
N HIS A 97 -9.85 8.60 -3.53
CA HIS A 97 -9.62 8.92 -4.95
C HIS A 97 -8.68 7.93 -5.65
N ILE A 98 -7.71 7.37 -4.92
CA ILE A 98 -6.75 6.38 -5.42
C ILE A 98 -7.41 5.00 -5.44
N SER A 99 -8.14 4.67 -4.36
CA SER A 99 -8.89 3.41 -4.21
C SER A 99 -9.93 3.19 -5.31
N VAL A 100 -10.56 4.27 -5.81
CA VAL A 100 -11.61 4.18 -6.85
C VAL A 100 -11.05 4.03 -8.26
N LYS A 101 -9.89 4.62 -8.59
CA LYS A 101 -9.31 4.50 -9.93
C LYS A 101 -8.53 3.20 -10.14
N GLY A 102 -7.82 2.71 -9.12
CA GLY A 102 -7.05 1.47 -9.21
C GLY A 102 -6.05 1.40 -10.37
N PHE A 103 -5.29 0.30 -10.41
CA PHE A 103 -4.37 0.00 -11.51
C PHE A 103 -5.10 -0.74 -12.65
N ALA A 104 -6.14 -1.53 -12.35
CA ALA A 104 -6.90 -2.27 -13.35
C ALA A 104 -7.66 -1.36 -14.33
N GLU A 105 -8.23 -0.24 -13.87
CA GLU A 105 -8.90 0.69 -14.80
C GLU A 105 -7.89 1.45 -15.68
N SER A 106 -6.64 1.55 -15.25
CA SER A 106 -5.59 2.32 -15.90
C SER A 106 -4.78 1.49 -16.92
N VAL A 107 -4.86 0.16 -16.87
CA VAL A 107 -4.09 -0.74 -17.74
C VAL A 107 -5.03 -1.56 -18.62
N GLU A 108 -5.10 -1.21 -19.91
CA GLU A 108 -5.84 -1.99 -20.89
C GLU A 108 -5.11 -3.30 -21.23
N LEU A 109 -5.43 -4.37 -20.49
CA LEU A 109 -4.98 -5.74 -20.77
C LEU A 109 -6.00 -6.53 -21.62
N GLN A 110 -6.61 -5.90 -22.63
CA GLN A 110 -7.55 -6.60 -23.53
C GLN A 110 -6.92 -7.86 -24.16
N GLU A 111 -7.76 -8.83 -24.53
CA GLU A 111 -7.36 -10.09 -25.18
C GLU A 111 -6.37 -9.82 -26.32
N ILE A 112 -5.26 -10.55 -26.31
CA ILE A 112 -4.22 -10.44 -27.33
C ILE A 112 -4.79 -11.00 -28.65
N GLU A 113 -5.36 -10.14 -29.49
CA GLU A 113 -5.80 -10.56 -30.82
C GLU A 113 -4.58 -11.02 -31.64
N ASN A 114 -4.61 -12.28 -32.10
CA ASN A 114 -3.58 -12.89 -32.95
C ASN A 114 -2.21 -13.13 -32.30
N SER A 115 -2.17 -13.30 -30.96
CA SER A 115 -0.95 -13.68 -30.24
C SER A 115 0.21 -12.68 -30.32
N THR A 116 -0.07 -11.40 -30.62
CA THR A 116 0.92 -10.33 -30.59
C THR A 116 0.30 -9.10 -29.92
N PRO A 117 0.88 -8.55 -28.85
CA PRO A 117 0.35 -7.34 -28.21
C PRO A 117 0.55 -6.15 -29.13
N SER A 118 -0.41 -5.24 -29.16
CA SER A 118 -0.24 -3.97 -29.83
C SER A 118 0.85 -3.12 -29.16
N GLU A 119 1.45 -2.19 -29.91
CA GLU A 119 2.43 -1.25 -29.37
C GLU A 119 1.85 -0.43 -28.19
N SER A 120 0.56 -0.09 -28.25
CA SER A 120 -0.15 0.57 -27.16
C SER A 120 -0.21 -0.28 -25.89
N GLN A 121 -0.48 -1.58 -26.01
CA GLN A 121 -0.48 -2.50 -24.87
C GLN A 121 0.90 -2.65 -24.25
N LEU A 122 1.95 -2.78 -25.08
CA LEU A 122 3.33 -2.85 -24.58
C LEU A 122 3.72 -1.56 -23.86
N ASN A 123 3.35 -0.40 -24.39
CA ASN A 123 3.59 0.88 -23.75
C ASN A 123 2.84 1.01 -22.41
N ASN A 124 1.58 0.54 -22.34
CA ASN A 124 0.82 0.51 -21.08
C ASN A 124 1.50 -0.39 -20.03
N ILE A 125 2.00 -1.55 -20.43
CA ILE A 125 2.73 -2.48 -19.54
C ILE A 125 4.07 -1.88 -19.11
N GLU A 126 4.77 -1.16 -19.99
CA GLU A 126 6.00 -0.46 -19.65
C GLU A 126 5.75 0.69 -18.65
N ASN A 127 4.67 1.44 -18.83
CA ASN A 127 4.23 2.48 -17.90
C ASN A 127 3.83 1.90 -16.55
N LEU A 128 3.10 0.78 -16.53
CA LEU A 128 2.82 0.03 -15.30
C LEU A 128 4.10 -0.40 -14.60
N LYS A 129 5.08 -0.92 -15.33
CA LYS A 129 6.37 -1.28 -14.75
C LYS A 129 7.07 -0.07 -14.12
N LYS A 130 7.10 1.07 -14.82
CA LYS A 130 7.69 2.33 -14.29
C LYS A 130 6.98 2.79 -13.02
N ALA A 131 5.64 2.75 -12.99
CA ALA A 131 4.85 3.06 -11.81
C ALA A 131 5.23 2.16 -10.63
N MET A 132 5.28 0.84 -10.85
CA MET A 132 5.64 -0.13 -9.80
C MET A 132 7.08 0.06 -9.30
N ASP A 133 8.03 0.30 -10.20
CA ASP A 133 9.43 0.52 -9.84
C ASP A 133 9.61 1.82 -9.03
N HIS A 134 8.90 2.89 -9.39
CA HIS A 134 8.86 4.15 -8.64
C HIS A 134 8.32 3.91 -7.23
N ILE A 135 7.14 3.29 -7.12
CA ILE A 135 6.49 3.00 -5.84
C ILE A 135 7.41 2.14 -4.95
N ALA A 136 8.03 1.09 -5.51
CA ALA A 136 8.95 0.23 -4.77
C ALA A 136 10.17 1.01 -4.25
N GLY A 137 10.80 1.84 -5.10
CA GLY A 137 11.97 2.63 -4.72
C GLY A 137 11.68 3.68 -3.64
N GLU A 138 10.45 4.22 -3.62
CA GLU A 138 10.07 5.19 -2.60
C GLU A 138 9.63 4.54 -1.28
N LEU A 139 8.93 3.39 -1.33
CA LEU A 139 8.44 2.68 -0.15
C LEU A 139 9.55 2.07 0.73
N ARG A 140 10.63 1.55 0.13
CA ARG A 140 11.76 1.00 0.88
C ARG A 140 13.07 1.66 0.47
N SER A 141 13.92 1.96 1.45
CA SER A 141 15.31 2.35 1.15
C SER A 141 16.13 1.12 0.76
N ASP A 142 17.14 1.30 -0.09
CA ASP A 142 18.14 0.28 -0.46
C ASP A 142 18.98 -0.27 0.72
N ASP A 143 18.75 0.22 1.94
CA ASP A 143 19.40 -0.26 3.16
C ASP A 143 18.59 -1.40 3.80
N PRO A 144 18.97 -2.68 3.60
CA PRO A 144 18.30 -3.82 4.21
C PRO A 144 18.42 -3.89 5.74
N ALA A 145 19.21 -3.00 6.38
CA ALA A 145 19.27 -2.86 7.83
C ALA A 145 18.25 -1.86 8.39
N ARG A 146 17.53 -1.14 7.54
CA ARG A 146 16.36 -0.34 7.91
C ARG A 146 15.10 -1.13 7.56
N ASP A 147 14.53 -1.80 8.56
CA ASP A 147 13.16 -2.33 8.48
C ASP A 147 12.21 -1.15 8.25
N ASN A 148 11.88 -0.95 6.98
CA ASN A 148 10.95 0.04 6.44
C ASN A 148 11.32 1.52 6.72
N LYS A 149 11.19 2.38 5.69
CA LYS A 149 11.01 3.80 5.99
C LYS A 149 9.75 3.87 6.86
N THR A 150 9.77 4.63 7.94
CA THR A 150 8.52 4.93 8.65
C THR A 150 7.69 5.80 7.71
N VAL A 151 6.86 5.18 6.88
CA VAL A 151 6.02 5.86 5.89
C VAL A 151 4.71 6.21 6.59
N SER A 152 4.40 7.51 6.68
CA SER A 152 3.09 7.95 7.14
C SER A 152 2.04 7.65 6.07
N VAL A 153 0.77 7.58 6.47
CA VAL A 153 -0.37 7.47 5.53
C VAL A 153 -0.32 8.56 4.45
N GLU A 154 0.00 9.80 4.83
CA GLU A 154 0.15 10.92 3.87
C GLU A 154 1.27 10.64 2.85
N THR A 155 2.48 10.29 3.30
CA THR A 155 3.59 9.96 2.39
C THR A 155 3.28 8.76 1.50
N PHE A 156 2.55 7.76 2.02
CA PHE A 156 2.13 6.63 1.22
C PHE A 156 1.21 7.05 0.06
N ASN A 157 0.21 7.89 0.33
CA ASN A 157 -0.73 8.37 -0.68
C ASN A 157 -0.07 9.30 -1.71
N ASP A 158 0.92 10.09 -1.29
CA ASP A 158 1.74 10.88 -2.22
C ASP A 158 2.49 9.96 -3.21
N ILE A 159 3.15 8.92 -2.69
CA ILE A 159 3.87 7.92 -3.52
C ILE A 159 2.92 7.23 -4.49
N LEU A 160 1.73 6.83 -4.03
CA LEU A 160 0.72 6.20 -4.88
C LEU A 160 0.24 7.13 -5.99
N SER A 161 -0.03 8.39 -5.67
CA SER A 161 -0.48 9.39 -6.63
C SER A 161 0.54 9.63 -7.72
N GLU A 162 1.82 9.82 -7.35
CA GLU A 162 2.92 9.95 -8.30
C GLU A 162 3.10 8.69 -9.16
N GLY A 163 2.90 7.51 -8.58
CA GLY A 163 2.93 6.24 -9.31
C GLY A 163 1.83 6.15 -10.37
N ILE A 164 0.61 6.57 -10.04
CA ILE A 164 -0.54 6.57 -10.97
C ILE A 164 -0.33 7.56 -12.12
N ASP A 165 0.38 8.68 -11.90
CA ASP A 165 0.68 9.65 -12.95
C ASP A 165 1.52 9.05 -14.10
N TYR A 166 2.26 7.96 -13.88
CA TYR A 166 2.94 7.24 -14.96
C TYR A 166 1.98 6.51 -15.91
N LEU A 167 0.72 6.30 -15.52
CA LEU A 167 -0.29 5.57 -16.27
C LEU A 167 -1.20 6.47 -17.12
N LEU A 168 -1.11 7.80 -16.94
CA LEU A 168 -1.91 8.82 -17.62
C LEU A 168 -1.16 9.48 -18.79
#